data_AF-A0A4Y2RGB4-F1
#
_entry.id   AF-A0A4Y2RGB4-F1
#
_cell.length_a   1.000
_cell.length_b   1.000
_cell.length_c   1.000
_cell.angle_alpha   90.00
_cell.angle_beta   90.00
_cell.angle_gamma   90.00
#
_symmetry.space_group_name_H-M   'P 1'
#
loop_
_entity.id
_entity.type
_entity.pdbx_description
1 polymer ?
#
loop_
_entity_poly.entity_id
_entity_poly.type
_entity_poly.pdbx_seq_one_letter_code
_entity_poly.pdbx_strand_id
1 'polypeptide(L)'
;VNGKYDKLVKAVAKDLPVNEVVLSSDFKNLLIRLCDTVTRKEFESFKTNPTELLAAADGLIGVIVTLKGSNEECVDREGNHYDFVSRYFAPWSGVPEDPVTGSAHNVLAPYWAKYLKKNKFYARQCSCRGGELHVEIQGDRVLLIGGAVVVVKGQIQI
;
A
#
# COMPACT_ATOMS: atom_id res chain seq x y z
N VAL A 1 17.33 8.20 -4.49
CA VAL A 1 16.14 8.89 -5.02
C VAL A 1 16.18 10.39 -4.66
N ASN A 2 17.35 11.03 -4.63
CA ASN A 2 17.48 12.35 -3.97
C ASN A 2 16.72 13.45 -4.73
N GLY A 3 15.71 14.03 -4.07
CA GLY A 3 15.03 15.27 -4.45
C GLY A 3 13.85 15.15 -5.41
N LYS A 4 13.91 14.23 -6.38
CA LYS A 4 12.94 14.21 -7.50
C LYS A 4 11.49 14.09 -7.03
N TYR A 5 11.22 13.27 -6.01
CA TYR A 5 9.87 12.98 -5.55
C TYR A 5 9.50 13.68 -4.24
N ASP A 6 10.29 14.65 -3.77
CA ASP A 6 10.06 15.30 -2.47
C ASP A 6 8.70 16.00 -2.40
N LYS A 7 8.27 16.63 -3.50
CA LYS A 7 6.92 17.22 -3.59
C LYS A 7 5.83 16.18 -3.41
N LEU A 8 6.00 15.02 -4.02
CA LEU A 8 5.04 13.92 -3.96
C LEU A 8 5.02 13.29 -2.57
N VAL A 9 6.19 13.07 -1.96
CA VAL A 9 6.32 12.55 -0.60
C VAL A 9 5.63 13.48 0.38
N LYS A 10 5.84 14.80 0.27
CA LYS A 10 5.14 15.80 1.09
C LYS A 10 3.63 15.82 0.86
N ALA A 11 3.18 15.74 -0.39
CA ALA A 11 1.75 15.73 -0.71
C ALA A 11 1.02 14.47 -0.16
N VAL A 12 1.74 13.35 -0.06
CA VAL A 12 1.17 12.08 0.44
C VAL A 12 1.30 11.94 1.95
N ALA A 13 2.52 12.04 2.48
CA ALA A 13 2.80 11.81 3.91
C ALA A 13 2.49 13.04 4.78
N LYS A 14 2.39 14.24 4.20
CA LYS A 14 2.20 15.51 4.91
C LYS A 14 3.26 15.68 6.01
N ASP A 15 2.81 15.68 7.27
CA ASP A 15 3.64 15.85 8.45
C ASP A 15 4.05 14.51 9.08
N LEU A 16 3.58 13.38 8.54
CA LEU A 16 3.93 12.07 9.06
C LEU A 16 5.41 11.76 8.78
N PRO A 17 6.17 11.29 9.78
CA PRO A 17 7.58 11.02 9.62
C PRO A 17 7.80 9.85 8.64
N VAL A 18 8.63 10.10 7.63
CA VAL A 18 9.01 9.14 6.59
C VAL A 18 10.37 8.54 6.94
N ASN A 19 10.48 7.21 6.87
CA ASN A 19 11.73 6.51 7.13
C ASN A 19 12.48 6.17 5.85
N GLU A 20 11.76 5.79 4.79
CA GLU A 20 12.38 5.40 3.52
C GLU A 20 11.47 5.70 2.33
N VAL A 21 12.09 6.04 1.20
CA VAL A 21 11.41 6.20 -0.09
C VAL A 21 12.16 5.38 -1.13
N VAL A 22 11.45 4.46 -1.79
CA VAL A 22 12.01 3.52 -2.77
C VAL A 22 11.24 3.64 -4.07
N LEU A 23 11.95 3.85 -5.18
CA LEU A 23 11.35 3.75 -6.51
C LEU A 23 11.49 2.32 -7.02
N SER A 24 10.36 1.69 -7.33
CA SER A 24 10.33 0.49 -8.16
C SER A 24 10.21 0.90 -9.62
N SER A 25 11.31 0.82 -10.35
CA SER A 25 11.35 1.20 -11.76
C SER A 25 10.53 0.25 -12.64
N ASP A 26 10.60 -1.05 -12.38
CA ASP A 26 9.91 -2.08 -13.17
C ASP A 26 8.38 -1.93 -13.10
N PHE A 27 7.87 -1.57 -11.91
CA PHE A 27 6.44 -1.37 -11.68
C PHE A 27 6.03 0.10 -11.69
N LYS A 28 6.97 1.02 -11.95
CA LYS A 28 6.79 2.49 -11.93
C LYS A 28 6.03 2.96 -10.69
N ASN A 29 6.34 2.39 -9.54
CA ASN A 29 5.69 2.67 -8.27
C ASN A 29 6.66 3.33 -7.31
N LEU A 30 6.23 4.39 -6.64
CA LEU A 30 6.98 4.99 -5.54
C LEU A 30 6.47 4.41 -4.21
N LEU A 31 7.31 3.67 -3.50
CA LEU A 31 7.02 3.19 -2.15
C LEU A 31 7.54 4.20 -1.12
N ILE A 32 6.67 4.61 -0.21
CA ILE A 32 6.95 5.49 0.92
C ILE A 32 6.69 4.68 2.20
N ARG A 33 7.74 4.36 2.95
CA ARG A 33 7.63 3.68 4.25
C ARG A 33 7.68 4.72 5.36
N LEU A 34 6.61 4.80 6.14
CA LEU A 34 6.50 5.69 7.30
C LEU A 34 7.28 5.15 8.49
N CYS A 35 7.63 6.00 9.45
CA CYS A 35 8.28 5.58 10.70
C CYS A 35 7.37 4.64 11.52
N ASP A 36 7.96 3.69 12.23
CA ASP A 36 7.22 2.72 13.07
C ASP A 36 6.48 3.41 14.25
N THR A 37 6.85 4.66 14.56
CA THR A 37 6.18 5.52 15.54
C THR A 37 4.81 6.00 15.07
N VAL A 38 4.49 5.91 13.78
CA VAL A 38 3.19 6.32 13.24
C VAL A 38 2.15 5.27 13.64
N THR A 39 1.07 5.73 14.23
CA THR A 39 -0.06 4.87 14.62
C THR A 39 -0.89 4.47 13.41
N ARG A 40 -1.64 3.37 13.52
CA ARG A 40 -2.57 2.97 12.45
C ARG A 40 -3.65 4.03 12.25
N LYS A 41 -4.10 4.63 13.34
CA LYS A 41 -5.09 5.72 13.30
C LYS A 41 -4.60 6.92 12.49
N GLU A 42 -3.37 7.37 12.71
CA GLU A 42 -2.76 8.44 11.91
C GLU A 42 -2.66 8.04 10.43
N PHE A 43 -2.20 6.82 10.16
CA PHE A 43 -2.09 6.24 8.82
C PHE A 43 -3.42 6.17 8.05
N GLU A 44 -4.52 5.85 8.74
CA GLU A 44 -5.86 5.80 8.13
C GLU A 44 -6.48 7.20 7.98
N SER A 45 -6.10 8.14 8.85
CA SER A 45 -6.72 9.47 8.90
C SER A 45 -6.23 10.44 7.83
N PHE A 46 -5.01 10.27 7.29
CA PHE A 46 -4.48 11.23 6.33
C PHE A 46 -5.24 11.19 5.00
N LYS A 47 -5.52 12.37 4.46
CA LYS A 47 -6.20 12.53 3.16
C LYS A 47 -5.24 13.07 2.12
N THR A 48 -5.20 12.46 0.96
CA THR A 48 -4.43 12.99 -0.18
C THR A 48 -5.34 13.80 -1.10
N ASN A 49 -4.77 14.77 -1.79
CA ASN A 49 -5.45 15.54 -2.83
C ASN A 49 -4.98 15.04 -4.20
N PRO A 50 -5.83 14.39 -5.01
CA PRO A 50 -5.42 13.85 -6.31
C PRO A 50 -4.79 14.88 -7.23
N THR A 51 -5.26 16.13 -7.22
CA THR A 51 -4.72 17.22 -8.03
C THR A 51 -3.29 17.58 -7.63
N GLU A 52 -3.00 17.60 -6.32
CA GLU A 52 -1.64 17.84 -5.83
C GLU A 52 -0.70 16.70 -6.21
N LEU A 53 -1.17 15.45 -6.13
CA LEU A 53 -0.38 14.28 -6.55
C LEU A 53 -0.05 14.32 -8.05
N LEU A 54 -1.05 14.62 -8.89
CA LEU A 54 -0.86 14.77 -10.34
C LEU A 54 0.16 15.85 -10.69
N ALA A 55 0.14 16.98 -9.96
CA ALA A 55 1.09 18.08 -10.18
C ALA A 55 2.49 17.78 -9.62
N ALA A 56 2.62 16.87 -8.66
CA ALA A 56 3.86 16.63 -7.94
C ALA A 56 4.83 15.68 -8.65
N ALA A 57 4.34 14.80 -9.54
CA ALA A 57 5.18 13.88 -10.30
C ALA A 57 4.49 13.40 -11.58
N ASP A 58 5.28 12.85 -12.50
CA ASP A 58 4.85 12.19 -13.72
C ASP A 58 5.53 10.83 -13.88
N GLY A 59 5.04 10.05 -14.86
CA GLY A 59 5.65 8.77 -15.26
C GLY A 59 5.53 7.62 -14.25
N LEU A 60 4.82 7.83 -13.13
CA LEU A 60 4.46 6.81 -12.16
C LEU A 60 3.11 6.17 -12.51
N ILE A 61 2.97 4.88 -12.20
CA ILE A 61 1.67 4.19 -12.17
C ILE A 61 0.96 4.49 -10.85
N GLY A 62 1.69 4.51 -9.73
CA GLY A 62 1.11 4.76 -8.42
C GLY A 62 2.13 5.06 -7.33
N VAL A 63 1.59 5.40 -6.17
CA VAL A 63 2.31 5.58 -4.91
C VAL A 63 1.78 4.59 -3.89
N ILE A 64 2.68 3.81 -3.33
CA ILE A 64 2.43 2.91 -2.22
C ILE A 64 2.88 3.63 -0.95
N VAL A 65 2.00 3.74 0.04
CA VAL A 65 2.39 4.16 1.40
C VAL A 65 2.27 2.95 2.29
N THR A 66 3.27 2.66 3.11
CA THR A 66 3.27 1.47 3.96
C THR A 66 3.82 1.74 5.35
N LEU A 67 3.32 0.96 6.31
CA LEU A 67 3.66 1.02 7.72
C LEU A 67 3.83 -0.42 8.25
N LYS A 68 4.78 -0.62 9.15
CA LYS A 68 4.99 -1.92 9.81
C LYS A 68 3.81 -2.22 10.72
N GLY A 69 3.32 -3.45 10.71
CA GLY A 69 2.18 -3.89 11.53
C GLY A 69 2.53 -4.21 12.99
N SER A 70 3.54 -3.56 13.57
CA SER A 70 4.06 -3.89 14.91
C SER A 70 3.34 -3.22 16.08
N ASN A 71 2.36 -2.35 15.82
CA ASN A 71 1.63 -1.65 16.88
C ASN A 71 0.39 -2.46 17.28
N GLU A 72 -0.02 -2.41 18.55
CA GLU A 72 -1.20 -3.14 19.07
C GLU A 72 -2.49 -2.81 18.28
N GLU A 73 -2.55 -1.66 17.62
CA GLU A 73 -3.67 -1.25 16.76
C GLU A 73 -3.70 -1.94 15.38
N CYS A 74 -2.59 -2.53 14.94
CA CYS A 74 -2.45 -3.20 13.64
C CYS A 74 -2.95 -4.64 13.68
N VAL A 75 -4.18 -4.83 14.17
CA VAL A 75 -4.85 -6.13 14.24
C VAL A 75 -6.12 -6.18 13.39
N ASP A 76 -6.51 -7.39 12.99
CA ASP A 76 -7.83 -7.64 12.40
C ASP A 76 -8.94 -7.68 13.46
N ARG A 77 -10.16 -8.04 13.05
CA ARG A 77 -11.33 -8.08 13.94
C ARG A 77 -11.24 -9.19 15.00
N GLU A 78 -10.40 -10.18 14.78
CA GLU A 78 -10.19 -11.32 15.67
C GLU A 78 -8.95 -11.11 16.57
N GLY A 79 -8.23 -9.99 16.39
CA GLY A 79 -7.02 -9.66 17.15
C GLY A 79 -5.73 -10.21 16.54
N ASN A 80 -5.77 -10.77 15.32
CA ASN A 80 -4.55 -11.23 14.66
C ASN A 80 -3.75 -10.04 14.12
N HIS A 81 -2.45 -10.02 14.38
CA HIS A 81 -1.57 -8.95 13.92
C HIS A 81 -1.30 -9.02 12.42
N TYR A 82 -1.41 -7.88 11.75
CA TYR A 82 -0.84 -7.70 10.43
C TYR A 82 0.68 -7.54 10.54
N ASP A 83 1.41 -8.00 9.54
CA ASP A 83 2.84 -7.78 9.42
C ASP A 83 3.16 -6.40 8.86
N PHE A 84 2.32 -5.92 7.96
CA PHE A 84 2.36 -4.58 7.44
C PHE A 84 0.97 -4.14 6.97
N VAL A 85 0.79 -2.83 6.92
CA VAL A 85 -0.37 -2.21 6.30
C VAL A 85 0.06 -1.29 5.17
N SER A 86 -0.85 -1.04 4.22
CA SER A 86 -0.57 -0.22 3.05
C SER A 86 -1.76 0.62 2.60
N ARG A 87 -1.50 1.64 1.81
CA ARG A 87 -2.47 2.41 1.02
C ARG A 87 -1.89 2.64 -0.38
N TYR A 88 -2.76 2.75 -1.38
CA TYR A 88 -2.34 2.84 -2.77
C TYR A 88 -3.08 3.95 -3.51
N PHE A 89 -2.32 4.90 -4.06
CA PHE A 89 -2.85 6.05 -4.79
C PHE A 89 -2.35 6.00 -6.24
N ALA A 90 -3.26 6.03 -7.21
CA ALA A 90 -2.93 5.98 -8.64
C ALA A 90 -3.68 7.05 -9.45
N PRO A 91 -3.55 8.34 -9.08
CA PRO A 91 -4.32 9.41 -9.71
C PRO A 91 -4.01 9.55 -11.21
N TRP A 92 -2.80 9.19 -11.65
CA TRP A 92 -2.42 9.17 -13.07
C TRP A 92 -3.17 8.13 -13.90
N SER A 93 -3.83 7.16 -13.24
CA SER A 93 -4.72 6.19 -13.87
C SER A 93 -6.20 6.52 -13.63
N GLY A 94 -6.51 7.73 -13.16
CA GLY A 94 -7.88 8.15 -12.83
C GLY A 94 -8.42 7.56 -11.53
N VAL A 95 -7.57 6.91 -10.71
CA VAL A 95 -7.96 6.28 -9.44
C VAL A 95 -7.34 7.05 -8.28
N PRO A 96 -8.12 7.93 -7.59
CA PRO A 96 -7.61 8.67 -6.43
C PRO A 96 -6.94 7.78 -5.38
N GLU A 97 -7.65 6.74 -4.94
CA GLU A 97 -7.18 5.70 -4.05
C GLU A 97 -7.85 4.38 -4.44
N ASP A 98 -7.06 3.33 -4.62
CA ASP A 98 -7.57 2.00 -4.94
C ASP A 98 -7.89 1.25 -3.64
N PRO A 99 -9.09 0.64 -3.49
CA PRO A 99 -9.46 -0.08 -2.28
C PRO A 99 -8.51 -1.19 -1.87
N VAL A 100 -8.10 -2.04 -2.83
CA VAL A 100 -7.24 -3.21 -2.61
C VAL A 100 -6.45 -3.50 -3.89
N THR A 101 -5.13 -3.37 -3.85
CA THR A 101 -4.28 -3.40 -5.04
C THR A 101 -3.36 -4.61 -5.01
N GLY A 102 -3.72 -5.65 -5.77
CA GLY A 102 -2.90 -6.86 -5.85
C GLY A 102 -1.49 -6.59 -6.38
N SER A 103 -1.37 -5.83 -7.49
CA SER A 103 -0.08 -5.56 -8.14
C SER A 103 0.92 -4.79 -7.25
N ALA A 104 0.45 -3.98 -6.29
CA ALA A 104 1.31 -3.29 -5.34
C ALA A 104 2.14 -4.25 -4.48
N HIS A 105 1.67 -5.48 -4.29
CA HIS A 105 2.35 -6.49 -3.50
C HIS A 105 3.58 -7.08 -4.18
N ASN A 106 3.75 -6.90 -5.50
CA ASN A 106 5.02 -7.19 -6.17
C ASN A 106 6.16 -6.28 -5.69
N VAL A 107 5.83 -5.11 -5.12
CA VAL A 107 6.79 -4.20 -4.49
C VAL A 107 6.82 -4.41 -2.97
N LEU A 108 5.65 -4.50 -2.32
CA LEU A 108 5.56 -4.62 -0.86
C LEU A 108 6.14 -5.92 -0.31
N ALA A 109 5.89 -7.05 -0.96
CA ALA A 109 6.34 -8.34 -0.46
C ALA A 109 7.88 -8.43 -0.38
N PRO A 110 8.65 -8.23 -1.47
CA PRO A 110 10.12 -8.27 -1.38
C PRO A 110 10.69 -7.17 -0.48
N TYR A 111 10.04 -6.00 -0.43
CA TYR A 111 10.39 -4.94 0.50
C TYR A 111 10.31 -5.45 1.95
N TRP A 112 9.14 -5.89 2.41
CA TRP A 112 8.94 -6.34 3.78
C TRP A 112 9.66 -7.64 4.10
N ALA A 113 9.93 -8.51 3.13
CA ALA A 113 10.77 -9.71 3.34
C ALA A 113 12.18 -9.36 3.77
N LYS A 114 12.78 -8.35 3.13
CA LYS A 114 14.11 -7.86 3.52
C LYS A 114 14.13 -7.35 4.95
N TYR A 115 13.07 -6.66 5.39
CA TYR A 115 12.97 -6.04 6.71
C TYR A 115 12.56 -7.01 7.83
N LEU A 116 11.55 -7.85 7.59
CA LEU A 116 10.98 -8.76 8.58
C LEU A 116 11.61 -10.16 8.56
N LYS A 117 12.53 -10.42 7.62
CA LYS A 117 13.27 -11.69 7.50
C LYS A 117 12.37 -12.92 7.38
N LYS A 118 11.28 -12.77 6.62
CA LYS A 118 10.32 -13.85 6.35
C LYS A 118 9.70 -13.70 4.97
N ASN A 119 9.02 -14.75 4.49
CA ASN A 119 8.43 -14.79 3.13
C ASN A 119 6.90 -14.92 3.14
N LYS A 120 6.27 -15.07 4.30
CA LYS A 120 4.82 -15.14 4.45
C LYS A 120 4.35 -13.97 5.29
N PHE A 121 3.33 -13.26 4.81
CA PHE A 121 2.80 -12.08 5.45
C PHE A 121 1.28 -12.13 5.51
N TYR A 122 0.75 -11.61 6.61
CA TYR A 122 -0.63 -11.19 6.70
C TYR A 122 -0.67 -9.66 6.63
N ALA A 123 -1.36 -9.10 5.64
CA ALA A 123 -1.31 -7.69 5.32
C ALA A 123 -2.71 -7.09 5.18
N ARG A 124 -2.81 -5.78 5.42
CA ARG A 124 -4.03 -5.01 5.19
C ARG A 124 -3.79 -3.81 4.28
N GLN A 125 -4.64 -3.62 3.28
CA GLN A 125 -4.76 -2.33 2.61
C GLN A 125 -5.81 -1.47 3.34
N CYS A 126 -5.35 -0.40 3.98
CA CYS A 126 -6.12 0.51 4.84
C CYS A 126 -6.82 1.62 4.04
N SER A 127 -7.48 1.24 2.94
CA SER A 127 -8.40 2.14 2.25
C SER A 127 -9.71 2.28 3.03
N CYS A 128 -10.60 3.18 2.59
CA CYS A 128 -11.94 3.33 3.20
C CYS A 128 -12.75 2.02 3.20
N ARG A 129 -12.59 1.16 2.18
CA ARG A 129 -13.24 -0.16 2.13
C ARG A 129 -12.46 -1.23 2.88
N GLY A 130 -11.13 -1.11 2.89
CA GLY A 130 -10.22 -2.09 3.47
C GLY A 130 -10.10 -3.36 2.62
N GLY A 131 -9.01 -4.09 2.84
CA GLY A 131 -8.85 -5.46 2.34
C GLY A 131 -7.72 -6.19 3.05
N GLU A 132 -7.96 -7.45 3.37
CA GLU A 132 -7.01 -8.35 4.03
C GLU A 132 -6.43 -9.30 2.99
N LEU A 133 -5.12 -9.50 3.01
CA LEU A 133 -4.40 -10.37 2.10
C LEU A 133 -3.38 -11.22 2.85
N HIS A 134 -3.31 -12.49 2.50
CA HIS A 134 -2.16 -13.32 2.77
C HIS A 134 -1.23 -13.28 1.56
N VAL A 135 0.05 -13.03 1.83
CA VAL A 135 1.06 -12.79 0.81
C VAL A 135 2.21 -13.76 1.03
N GLU A 136 2.62 -14.49 -0.01
CA GLU A 136 3.73 -15.43 0.07
C GLU A 136 4.71 -15.22 -1.09
N ILE A 137 6.00 -15.11 -0.79
CA ILE A 137 7.06 -15.08 -1.80
C ILE A 137 7.52 -16.51 -2.07
N GLN A 138 7.41 -16.96 -3.32
CA GLN A 138 7.89 -18.25 -3.80
C GLN A 138 8.84 -18.04 -4.98
N GLY A 139 10.15 -18.06 -4.70
CA GLY A 139 11.17 -17.81 -5.71
C GLY A 139 11.02 -16.40 -6.31
N ASP A 140 10.68 -16.34 -7.59
CA ASP A 140 10.47 -15.12 -8.38
C ASP A 140 9.00 -14.65 -8.39
N ARG A 141 8.10 -15.31 -7.64
CA ARG A 141 6.67 -15.01 -7.62
C ARG A 141 6.17 -14.53 -6.27
N VAL A 142 5.13 -13.69 -6.32
CA VAL A 142 4.33 -13.30 -5.16
C VAL A 142 2.94 -13.89 -5.32
N LEU A 143 2.57 -14.77 -4.38
CA LEU A 143 1.22 -15.34 -4.27
C LEU A 143 0.38 -14.43 -3.37
N LEU A 144 -0.84 -14.17 -3.81
CA LEU A 144 -1.83 -13.36 -3.08
C LEU A 144 -3.07 -14.21 -2.85
N ILE A 145 -3.51 -14.26 -1.61
CA ILE A 145 -4.68 -15.02 -1.18
C ILE A 145 -5.56 -14.07 -0.39
N GLY A 146 -6.84 -14.00 -0.77
CA GLY A 146 -7.83 -13.16 -0.10
C GLY A 146 -9.21 -13.78 -0.21
N GLY A 147 -10.09 -13.43 0.72
CA GLY A 147 -11.50 -13.82 0.66
C GLY A 147 -12.24 -13.05 -0.44
N ALA A 148 -13.24 -13.70 -1.04
CA ALA A 148 -14.14 -13.08 -2.01
C ALA A 148 -15.59 -13.32 -1.59
N VAL A 149 -16.45 -12.32 -1.85
CA VAL A 149 -17.90 -12.40 -1.62
C VAL A 149 -18.61 -12.08 -2.91
N VAL A 150 -19.55 -12.94 -3.32
CA VAL A 150 -20.41 -12.68 -4.49
C VAL A 150 -21.41 -11.60 -4.13
N VAL A 151 -21.31 -10.44 -4.79
CA VAL A 151 -22.24 -9.32 -4.57
C VAL A 151 -23.46 -9.41 -5.48
N VAL A 152 -23.26 -9.80 -6.75
CA VAL A 152 -24.32 -9.96 -7.75
C VAL A 152 -24.04 -11.20 -8.58
N LYS A 153 -25.10 -11.94 -8.92
CA LYS A 153 -25.07 -13.07 -9.86
C LYS A 153 -26.23 -12.91 -10.84
N GLY A 154 -25.96 -13.02 -12.14
CA GLY A 154 -26.96 -12.83 -13.19
C GLY A 154 -26.54 -13.44 -14.53
N GLN A 155 -27.28 -13.10 -15.59
CA GLN A 155 -27.03 -13.52 -16.97
C GLN A 155 -26.92 -12.28 -17.86
N ILE A 156 -25.96 -12.28 -18.78
CA ILE A 156 -25.81 -11.24 -19.81
C ILE A 156 -26.30 -11.83 -21.14
N GLN A 157 -27.27 -11.19 -21.78
CA GLN A 157 -27.66 -11.49 -23.16
C GLN A 157 -26.86 -10.56 -24.08
N ILE A 158 -26.27 -11.15 -25.12
CA ILE A 158 -25.44 -10.48 -26.12
C ILE A 158 -26.15 -10.61 -27.46
#